data_AF-A0A7S8FB47-F1
#
_entry.id   AF-A0A7S8FB47-F1
#
_cell.length_a   1.000
_cell.length_b   1.000
_cell.length_c   1.000
_cell.angle_alpha   90.00
_cell.angle_beta   90.00
_cell.angle_gamma   90.00
#
_symmetry.space_group_name_H-M   'P 1'
#
loop_
_entity.id
_entity.type
_entity.pdbx_description
1 polymer ?
#
loop_
_entity_poly.entity_id
_entity_poly.type
_entity_poly.pdbx_seq_one_letter_code
_entity_poly.pdbx_strand_id
1 'polypeptide(L)'
;MNNEPTLKDELKTRYGRAALQAQQQERRSCCGTGTVLEAGRLDSITAGLYADQETAVVPKDAVRASLGCGNPTALAQIAPGETVLDLGSGGGIDVLLSARRVGPTGKVYGLDMTDEMLELARANQAKAGVTNVEFLKGDIEHIPLPDDSVKARLESFITSPY
;
A
#
# COMPACT_ATOMS: atom_id res chain seq x y z
N MET A 1 -6.65 22.97 -27.73
CA MET A 1 -5.63 22.30 -26.89
C MET A 1 -6.30 21.08 -26.31
N ASN A 2 -6.07 19.92 -26.92
CA ASN A 2 -6.60 18.66 -26.41
C ASN A 2 -5.70 18.25 -25.26
N ASN A 3 -6.11 18.50 -24.02
CA ASN A 3 -5.45 17.92 -22.85
C ASN A 3 -5.90 16.47 -22.77
N GLU A 4 -5.23 15.60 -23.52
CA GLU A 4 -5.35 14.18 -23.25
C GLU A 4 -4.76 13.88 -21.87
N PRO A 5 -5.45 13.08 -21.04
CA PRO A 5 -4.92 12.70 -19.75
C PRO A 5 -3.58 11.99 -19.95
N THR A 6 -2.58 12.39 -19.16
CA THR A 6 -1.30 11.68 -19.21
C THR A 6 -1.47 10.28 -18.62
N LEU A 7 -0.58 9.34 -18.96
CA LEU A 7 -0.55 8.01 -18.34
C LEU A 7 -0.54 8.11 -16.80
N LYS A 8 0.11 9.14 -16.25
CA LYS A 8 0.17 9.41 -14.81
C LYS A 8 -1.20 9.78 -14.23
N ASP A 9 -2.03 10.52 -14.97
CA ASP A 9 -3.37 10.90 -14.54
C ASP A 9 -4.36 9.72 -14.59
N GLU A 10 -4.22 8.86 -15.61
CA GLU A 10 -4.98 7.61 -15.69
C GLU A 10 -4.63 6.67 -14.54
N LEU A 11 -3.34 6.52 -14.23
CA LEU A 11 -2.86 5.73 -13.10
C LEU A 11 -3.41 6.27 -11.77
N LYS A 12 -3.27 7.58 -11.51
CA LYS A 12 -3.84 8.22 -10.30
C LYS A 12 -5.33 7.91 -10.15
N THR A 13 -6.09 8.06 -11.23
CA THR A 13 -7.53 7.79 -11.23
C THR A 13 -7.83 6.33 -10.89
N ARG A 14 -7.07 5.39 -11.45
CA ARG A 14 -7.21 3.96 -11.18
C ARG A 14 -6.92 3.62 -9.72
N TYR A 15 -5.82 4.13 -9.16
CA TYR A 15 -5.44 3.87 -7.77
C TYR A 15 -6.42 4.50 -6.78
N GLY A 16 -6.82 5.76 -6.99
CA GLY A 16 -7.79 6.41 -6.12
C GLY A 16 -9.12 5.65 -6.06
N ARG A 17 -9.58 5.13 -7.21
CA ARG A 17 -10.79 4.29 -7.26
C ARG A 17 -10.62 2.98 -6.47
N ALA A 18 -9.47 2.32 -6.57
CA ALA A 18 -9.20 1.07 -5.84
C ALA A 18 -9.23 1.30 -4.32
N ALA A 19 -8.65 2.41 -3.84
CA ALA A 19 -8.67 2.78 -2.43
C ALA A 19 -10.11 2.94 -1.91
N LEU A 20 -10.94 3.68 -2.65
CA LEU A 20 -12.35 3.89 -2.31
C LEU A 20 -13.15 2.57 -2.30
N GLN A 21 -12.87 1.67 -3.24
CA GLN A 21 -13.53 0.35 -3.30
C GLN A 21 -13.17 -0.52 -2.09
N ALA A 22 -11.90 -0.55 -1.68
CA ALA A 22 -11.45 -1.29 -0.50
C ALA A 22 -12.18 -0.82 0.77
N GLN A 23 -12.37 0.49 0.95
CA GLN A 23 -13.13 1.06 2.07
C GLN A 23 -14.63 0.74 2.03
N GLN A 24 -15.23 0.71 0.83
CA GLN A 24 -16.68 0.47 0.69
C GLN A 24 -17.09 -0.99 0.94
N GLN A 25 -16.21 -1.96 0.66
CA GLN A 25 -16.51 -3.37 0.93
C GLN A 25 -16.57 -3.70 2.43
N GLU A 26 -15.83 -2.99 3.29
CA GLU A 26 -15.98 -3.08 4.75
C GLU A 26 -17.38 -2.60 5.18
N ARG A 27 -17.86 -1.49 4.59
CA ARG A 27 -19.19 -0.92 4.89
C ARG A 27 -20.36 -1.78 4.40
N ARG A 28 -20.19 -2.51 3.29
CA ARG A 28 -21.21 -3.43 2.76
C ARG A 28 -21.32 -4.76 3.51
N SER A 29 -20.45 -5.01 4.50
CA SER A 29 -20.49 -6.24 5.29
C SER A 29 -21.62 -6.28 6.35
N CYS A 30 -22.48 -5.26 6.41
CA CYS A 30 -23.58 -5.18 7.36
C CYS A 30 -24.91 -4.98 6.60
N CYS A 31 -25.65 -6.08 6.38
CA CYS A 31 -27.00 -6.18 5.81
C CYS A 31 -27.14 -6.14 4.27
N GLY A 32 -27.61 -7.26 3.68
CA GLY A 32 -28.35 -7.26 2.41
C GLY A 32 -27.85 -8.23 1.34
N THR A 33 -28.59 -9.32 1.15
CA THR A 33 -28.53 -10.26 0.03
C THR A 33 -28.55 -9.58 -1.34
N GLY A 34 -27.64 -10.01 -2.22
CA GLY A 34 -27.86 -10.08 -3.67
C GLY A 34 -27.56 -8.82 -4.49
N THR A 35 -26.35 -8.75 -5.03
CA THR A 35 -26.09 -8.63 -6.48
C THR A 35 -24.61 -8.93 -6.69
N VAL A 36 -24.36 -10.02 -7.41
CA VAL A 36 -23.05 -10.44 -7.90
C VAL A 36 -22.63 -9.41 -8.94
N LEU A 37 -21.96 -8.35 -8.51
CA LEU A 37 -21.19 -7.48 -9.41
C LEU A 37 -19.78 -8.04 -9.42
N GLU A 38 -19.43 -8.62 -10.57
CA GLU A 38 -18.18 -9.27 -10.95
C GLU A 38 -17.01 -9.02 -9.98
N ALA A 39 -16.89 -9.92 -9.00
CA ALA A 39 -15.65 -10.23 -8.31
C ALA A 39 -14.69 -11.00 -9.25
N GLY A 40 -14.54 -10.51 -10.48
CA GLY A 40 -13.68 -11.07 -11.50
C GLY A 40 -12.33 -10.40 -11.45
N ARG A 41 -11.35 -11.09 -10.85
CA ARG A 41 -9.93 -10.74 -10.69
C ARG A 41 -9.57 -9.79 -9.55
N LEU A 42 -9.89 -10.18 -8.31
CA LEU A 42 -8.85 -10.15 -7.28
C LEU A 42 -7.86 -11.27 -7.67
N ASP A 43 -6.94 -10.90 -8.56
CA ASP A 43 -6.08 -11.85 -9.26
C ASP A 43 -5.28 -12.71 -8.28
N SER A 44 -5.11 -13.97 -8.68
CA SER A 44 -4.09 -14.92 -8.25
C SER A 44 -2.65 -14.38 -8.15
N ILE A 45 -2.42 -13.10 -8.50
CA ILE A 45 -1.16 -12.38 -8.42
C ILE A 45 -0.87 -11.92 -6.98
N THR A 46 -1.90 -11.58 -6.17
CA THR A 46 -1.67 -11.17 -4.77
C THR A 46 -1.86 -12.28 -3.74
N ALA A 47 -2.51 -13.38 -4.13
CA ALA A 47 -2.70 -14.54 -3.29
C ALA A 47 -1.36 -15.25 -3.01
N GLY A 48 -0.92 -15.25 -1.75
CA GLY A 48 0.29 -15.96 -1.32
C GLY A 48 1.58 -15.13 -1.33
N LEU A 49 1.50 -13.81 -1.54
CA LEU A 49 2.68 -12.91 -1.43
C LEU A 49 3.17 -12.73 0.01
N TYR A 50 2.26 -12.88 0.97
CA TYR A 50 2.53 -12.73 2.40
C TYR A 50 2.06 -13.99 3.11
N ALA A 51 2.78 -14.40 4.15
CA ALA A 51 2.34 -15.51 4.98
C ALA A 51 1.03 -15.16 5.72
N ASP A 52 0.20 -16.15 6.01
CA ASP A 52 -1.07 -15.95 6.73
C ASP A 52 -0.87 -15.24 8.08
N GLN A 53 0.27 -15.46 8.74
CA GLN A 53 0.62 -14.79 9.99
C GLN A 53 0.92 -13.29 9.82
N GLU A 54 1.44 -12.90 8.66
CA GLU A 54 1.76 -11.49 8.35
C GLU A 54 0.48 -10.73 7.98
N THR A 55 -0.42 -11.35 7.21
CA THR A 55 -1.71 -10.75 6.87
C THR A 55 -2.65 -10.64 8.08
N ALA A 56 -2.51 -11.51 9.08
CA ALA A 56 -3.30 -11.48 10.31
C ALA A 56 -3.03 -10.25 11.21
N VAL A 57 -1.83 -9.66 11.10
CA VAL A 57 -1.40 -8.53 11.95
C VAL A 57 -1.54 -7.17 11.25
N VAL A 58 -2.06 -7.15 10.02
CA VAL A 58 -2.36 -5.94 9.26
C VAL A 58 -3.86 -5.84 8.97
N PRO A 59 -4.40 -4.61 8.81
CA PRO A 59 -5.81 -4.44 8.48
C PRO A 59 -6.15 -5.07 7.12
N LYS A 60 -7.33 -5.70 7.04
CA LYS A 60 -7.81 -6.37 5.82
C LYS A 60 -7.93 -5.43 4.63
N ASP A 61 -8.17 -4.15 4.86
CA ASP A 61 -8.31 -3.16 3.78
C ASP A 61 -6.95 -2.85 3.13
N ALA A 62 -5.85 -2.93 3.89
CA ALA A 62 -4.49 -2.83 3.33
C ALA A 62 -4.20 -4.00 2.39
N VAL A 63 -4.63 -5.22 2.77
CA VAL A 63 -4.49 -6.43 1.95
C VAL A 63 -5.32 -6.31 0.66
N ARG A 64 -6.58 -5.84 0.77
CA ARG A 64 -7.49 -5.70 -0.38
C ARG A 64 -7.05 -4.62 -1.36
N ALA A 65 -6.48 -3.53 -0.86
CA ALA A 65 -5.96 -2.45 -1.68
C ALA A 65 -4.56 -2.76 -2.25
N SER A 66 -3.97 -3.91 -1.93
CA SER A 66 -2.71 -4.35 -2.53
C SER A 66 -2.96 -4.73 -3.99
N LEU A 67 -2.30 -4.01 -4.90
CA LEU A 67 -2.44 -4.16 -6.34
C LEU A 67 -1.16 -4.67 -7.02
N GLY A 68 -0.10 -4.95 -6.25
CA GLY A 68 1.22 -5.34 -6.77
C GLY A 68 1.73 -6.66 -6.23
N CYS A 69 2.83 -7.15 -6.80
CA CYS A 69 3.58 -8.28 -6.25
C CYS A 69 4.42 -7.78 -5.07
N GLY A 70 3.85 -7.81 -3.87
CA GLY A 70 4.57 -7.64 -2.62
C GLY A 70 5.93 -8.35 -2.64
N ASN A 71 6.94 -7.76 -1.99
CA ASN A 71 8.31 -8.26 -2.03
C ASN A 71 8.69 -8.88 -0.67
N PRO A 72 8.28 -10.12 -0.37
CA PRO A 72 8.56 -10.77 0.91
C PRO A 72 10.06 -10.96 1.15
N THR A 73 10.87 -11.05 0.09
CA THR A 73 12.32 -11.18 0.21
C THR A 73 12.97 -9.89 0.71
N ALA A 74 12.52 -8.73 0.22
CA ALA A 74 13.02 -7.45 0.70
C ALA A 74 12.55 -7.16 2.13
N LEU A 75 11.32 -7.55 2.48
CA LEU A 75 10.85 -7.52 3.87
C LEU A 75 11.75 -8.36 4.79
N ALA A 76 12.17 -9.56 4.35
CA ALA A 76 12.99 -10.46 5.16
C ALA A 76 14.38 -9.89 5.53
N GLN A 77 14.91 -8.95 4.74
CA GLN A 77 16.24 -8.37 4.96
C GLN A 77 16.25 -7.14 5.88
N ILE A 78 15.07 -6.61 6.24
CA ILE A 78 14.95 -5.45 7.13
C ILE A 78 15.45 -5.81 8.53
N ALA A 79 16.38 -5.01 9.04
CA ALA A 79 16.92 -5.15 10.39
C ALA A 79 16.25 -4.19 11.39
N PRO A 80 16.24 -4.52 12.70
CA PRO A 80 15.79 -3.60 13.73
C PRO A 80 16.55 -2.27 13.73
N GLY A 81 15.85 -1.17 13.93
CA GLY A 81 16.41 0.19 13.97
C GLY A 81 16.64 0.83 12.60
N GLU A 82 16.32 0.17 11.50
CA GLU A 82 16.54 0.73 10.16
C GLU A 82 15.47 1.75 9.74
N THR A 83 15.87 2.62 8.81
CA THR A 83 14.98 3.53 8.10
C THR A 83 14.69 2.98 6.71
N VAL A 84 13.42 2.72 6.41
CA VAL A 84 12.94 2.11 5.16
C VAL A 84 12.01 3.07 4.42
N LEU A 85 12.09 3.10 3.09
CA LEU A 85 11.14 3.82 2.22
C LEU A 85 10.46 2.83 1.29
N ASP A 86 9.14 2.86 1.24
CA ASP A 86 8.32 2.13 0.28
C ASP A 86 7.78 3.08 -0.79
N LEU A 87 8.07 2.80 -2.05
CA LEU A 87 7.66 3.59 -3.20
C LEU A 87 6.39 3.01 -3.84
N GLY A 88 5.31 3.77 -3.81
CA GLY A 88 3.99 3.28 -4.23
C GLY A 88 3.31 2.47 -3.13
N SER A 89 3.34 2.99 -1.90
CA SER A 89 2.91 2.25 -0.70
C SER A 89 1.43 1.85 -0.67
N GLY A 90 0.58 2.44 -1.53
CA GLY A 90 -0.82 2.10 -1.66
C GLY A 90 -1.57 2.15 -0.32
N GLY A 91 -2.33 1.10 -0.01
CA GLY A 91 -3.02 0.96 1.28
C GLY A 91 -2.11 0.69 2.48
N GLY A 92 -0.79 0.61 2.29
CA GLY A 92 0.22 0.57 3.33
C GLY A 92 0.66 -0.81 3.81
N ILE A 93 0.31 -1.91 3.13
CA ILE A 93 0.61 -3.26 3.64
C ILE A 93 2.10 -3.50 3.90
N ASP A 94 2.97 -3.21 2.93
CA ASP A 94 4.43 -3.40 3.03
C ASP A 94 5.04 -2.46 4.08
N VAL A 95 4.54 -1.22 4.14
CA VAL A 95 4.93 -0.23 5.16
C VAL A 95 4.62 -0.72 6.57
N LEU A 96 3.42 -1.23 6.80
CA LEU A 96 2.99 -1.70 8.12
C LEU A 96 3.75 -2.96 8.57
N LEU A 97 4.02 -3.88 7.64
CA LEU A 97 4.85 -5.05 7.91
C LEU A 97 6.30 -4.67 8.22
N SER A 98 6.87 -3.76 7.42
CA SER A 98 8.21 -3.21 7.64
C SER A 98 8.31 -2.51 8.99
N ALA A 99 7.29 -1.75 9.39
CA ALA A 99 7.25 -1.01 10.66
C ALA A 99 7.36 -1.92 11.88
N ARG A 100 6.70 -3.08 11.83
CA ARG A 100 6.81 -4.10 12.88
C ARG A 100 8.20 -4.71 12.92
N ARG A 101 8.84 -4.88 11.76
CA ARG A 101 10.14 -5.56 11.63
C ARG A 101 11.33 -4.67 12.03
N VAL A 102 11.32 -3.40 11.65
CA VAL A 102 12.32 -2.43 12.13
C VAL A 102 12.19 -2.15 13.63
N GLY A 103 11.05 -2.47 14.23
CA GLY A 103 10.80 -2.27 15.65
C GLY A 103 10.71 -0.79 16.06
N PRO A 104 10.56 -0.50 17.36
CA PRO A 104 10.23 0.84 17.85
C PRO A 104 11.33 1.89 17.65
N THR A 105 12.57 1.46 17.40
CA THR A 105 13.71 2.34 17.15
C THR A 105 13.94 2.64 15.68
N GLY A 106 13.29 1.89 14.77
CA GLY A 106 13.36 2.15 13.34
C GLY A 106 12.19 3.00 12.84
N LYS A 107 12.23 3.39 11.58
CA LYS A 107 11.25 4.27 10.95
C LYS A 107 10.92 3.78 9.54
N VAL A 108 9.66 3.85 9.15
CA VAL A 108 9.25 3.51 7.78
C VAL A 108 8.46 4.64 7.16
N TYR A 109 8.84 4.98 5.93
CA TYR A 109 8.15 5.95 5.10
C TYR A 109 7.39 5.22 4.00
N GLY A 110 6.12 5.59 3.78
CA GLY A 110 5.36 5.17 2.61
C GLY A 110 5.12 6.35 1.69
N LEU A 111 5.55 6.28 0.44
CA LEU A 111 5.29 7.30 -0.56
C LEU A 111 4.15 6.83 -1.47
N ASP A 112 3.12 7.67 -1.64
CA ASP A 112 2.09 7.45 -2.65
C ASP A 112 1.67 8.78 -3.29
N MET A 113 1.19 8.69 -4.53
CA MET A 113 0.83 9.86 -5.34
C MET A 113 -0.63 10.29 -5.16
N THR A 114 -1.49 9.43 -4.59
CA THR A 114 -2.94 9.66 -4.47
C THR A 114 -3.37 9.96 -3.03
N ASP A 115 -4.25 10.94 -2.86
CA ASP A 115 -4.75 11.30 -1.53
C ASP A 115 -5.58 10.17 -0.91
N GLU A 116 -6.33 9.45 -1.73
CA GLU A 116 -7.19 8.36 -1.32
C GLU A 116 -6.40 7.16 -0.78
N MET A 117 -5.26 6.80 -1.41
CA MET A 117 -4.38 5.76 -0.87
C MET A 117 -3.75 6.21 0.43
N LEU A 118 -3.29 7.46 0.53
CA LEU A 118 -2.68 7.97 1.76
C LEU A 118 -3.68 8.03 2.92
N GLU A 119 -4.94 8.40 2.65
CA GLU A 119 -6.01 8.35 3.66
C GLU A 119 -6.26 6.91 4.12
N LEU A 120 -6.38 5.97 3.19
CA LEU A 120 -6.54 4.56 3.50
C LEU A 120 -5.35 4.02 4.31
N ALA A 121 -4.12 4.36 3.92
CA ALA A 121 -2.91 3.89 4.57
C ALA A 121 -2.79 4.43 6.00
N ARG A 122 -3.13 5.69 6.24
CA ARG A 122 -3.17 6.28 7.60
C ARG A 122 -4.28 5.66 8.45
N ALA A 123 -5.44 5.37 7.88
CA ALA A 123 -6.48 4.63 8.59
C ALA A 123 -6.00 3.23 8.98
N ASN A 124 -5.31 2.54 8.07
CA ASN A 124 -4.72 1.23 8.34
C ASN A 124 -3.59 1.30 9.38
N GLN A 125 -2.78 2.34 9.38
CA GLN A 125 -1.77 2.61 10.40
C GLN A 125 -2.40 2.70 11.80
N ALA A 126 -3.47 3.48 11.93
CA ALA A 126 -4.20 3.61 13.18
C ALA A 126 -4.81 2.26 13.63
N LYS A 127 -5.45 1.52 12.71
CA LYS A 127 -6.00 0.18 12.97
C LYS A 127 -4.91 -0.82 13.39
N ALA A 128 -3.70 -0.73 12.82
CA ALA A 128 -2.58 -1.62 13.13
C ALA A 128 -1.84 -1.26 14.44
N GLY A 129 -2.05 -0.05 14.97
CA GLY A 129 -1.43 0.43 16.20
C GLY A 129 0.07 0.73 16.06
N VAL A 130 0.57 1.00 14.85
CA VAL A 130 1.98 1.31 14.61
C VAL A 130 2.24 2.82 14.61
N THR A 131 3.28 3.26 15.32
CA THR A 131 3.58 4.69 15.53
C THR A 131 4.84 5.15 14.81
N ASN A 132 5.66 4.23 14.34
CA ASN A 132 6.94 4.46 13.67
C ASN A 132 6.81 4.53 12.13
N VAL A 133 5.66 5.00 11.65
CA VAL A 133 5.33 5.10 10.21
C VAL A 133 4.97 6.53 9.84
N GLU A 134 5.34 6.95 8.63
CA GLU A 134 4.92 8.22 8.06
C GLU A 134 4.60 8.10 6.56
N PHE A 135 3.40 8.54 6.17
CA PHE A 135 2.95 8.50 4.79
C PHE A 135 3.09 9.86 4.13
N LEU A 136 3.91 9.91 3.08
CA LEU A 136 4.30 11.08 2.32
C LEU A 136 3.55 11.12 0.99
N LYS A 137 3.05 12.30 0.64
CA LYS A 137 2.50 12.55 -0.69
C LYS A 137 3.62 12.94 -1.65
N GLY A 138 3.75 12.22 -2.74
CA GLY A 138 4.71 12.55 -3.79
C GLY A 138 4.67 11.53 -4.91
N ASP A 139 5.45 11.79 -5.95
CA ASP A 139 5.72 10.80 -6.98
C ASP A 139 7.14 10.25 -6.81
N ILE A 140 7.41 9.12 -7.44
CA ILE A 140 8.72 8.44 -7.37
C ILE A 140 9.83 9.34 -7.95
N GLU A 141 9.47 10.27 -8.83
CA GLU A 141 10.38 11.24 -9.46
C GLU A 141 10.78 12.38 -8.52
N HIS A 142 10.00 12.63 -7.45
CA HIS A 142 10.17 13.74 -6.52
C HIS A 142 9.89 13.30 -5.07
N ILE A 143 10.85 12.60 -4.49
CA ILE A 143 10.77 12.10 -3.11
C ILE A 143 11.03 13.27 -2.14
N PRO A 144 10.10 13.61 -1.23
CA PRO A 144 10.25 14.72 -0.30
C PRO A 144 11.07 14.32 0.94
N LEU A 145 12.24 13.73 0.72
CA LEU A 145 13.19 13.34 1.77
C LEU A 145 14.59 13.86 1.42
N PRO A 146 15.44 14.19 2.42
CA PRO A 146 16.82 14.54 2.17
C PRO A 146 17.59 13.40 1.48
N ASP A 147 18.59 13.73 0.67
CA ASP A 147 19.52 12.75 0.11
C ASP A 147 20.16 11.89 1.23
N ASP A 148 20.41 10.60 0.94
CA ASP A 148 20.98 9.61 1.86
C ASP A 148 20.20 9.36 3.18
N SER A 149 18.95 9.81 3.29
CA SER A 149 18.14 9.63 4.52
C SER A 149 17.56 8.21 4.70
N VAL A 150 17.68 7.33 3.71
CA VAL A 150 17.05 6.00 3.70
C VAL A 150 18.06 4.94 3.32
N LYS A 151 18.06 3.83 4.08
CA LYS A 151 19.01 2.72 3.90
C LYS A 151 18.47 1.57 3.04
N ALA A 152 17.16 1.36 3.02
CA ALA A 152 16.51 0.34 2.21
C ALA A 152 15.29 0.91 1.49
N ARG A 153 15.17 0.60 0.20
CA ARG A 153 14.05 1.00 -0.65
C ARG A 153 13.27 -0.24 -1.05
N LEU A 154 11.98 -0.24 -0.73
CA LEU A 154 11.02 -1.20 -1.24
C LEU A 154 10.36 -0.59 -2.48
N GLU A 155 10.37 -1.35 -3.56
CA GLU A 155 9.71 -0.98 -4.81
C GLU A 155 8.71 -2.09 -5.13
N SER A 156 7.43 -1.74 -5.15
CA SER A 156 6.38 -2.65 -5.59
C SER A 156 6.07 -2.33 -7.06
N PHE A 157 6.54 -3.18 -7.97
CA PHE A 157 6.23 -3.06 -9.39
C PHE A 157 4.87 -3.71 -9.67
N ILE A 158 3.95 -2.94 -10.23
CA ILE A 158 2.68 -3.49 -10.74
C ILE A 158 2.92 -3.89 -12.20
N THR A 159 2.96 -5.20 -12.46
CA THR A 159 2.87 -5.70 -13.83
C THR A 159 1.41 -5.57 -14.26
N SER A 160 1.13 -4.66 -15.20
CA SER A 160 -0.18 -4.64 -15.86
C SER A 160 -0.42 -6.00 -16.52
N PRO A 161 -1.48 -6.76 -16.18
CA PRO A 161 -1.93 -7.81 -17.07
C PRO A 161 -2.50 -7.08 -18.30
N TYR A 162 -1.76 -7.09 -19.40
CA TYR A 162 -2.29 -6.71 -20.70
C TYR A 162 -3.52 -7.57 -21.04
#